data_AF-A0A9D3RWR8-F1
#
_entry.id   AF-A0A9D3RWR8-F1
#
_cell.length_a   1.000
_cell.length_b   1.000
_cell.length_c   1.000
_cell.angle_alpha   90.00
_cell.angle_beta   90.00
_cell.angle_gamma   90.00
#
_symmetry.space_group_name_H-M   'P 1'
#
loop_
_entity.id
_entity.type
_entity.pdbx_description
1 polymer ?
#
loop_
_entity_poly.entity_id
_entity_poly.type
_entity_poly.pdbx_seq_one_letter_code
_entity_poly.pdbx_strand_id
1 'polypeptide(L)'
;MGVLDEEKAQVKAQAEVRIQDEVGRILDVERAASQESIKRAVLKERITAEDERLRAQLYAHQLDEKDRELRKQEAFYREQVAKLEERSAKFYRVTTENYHKAADELNAKFRRYEIKPVCADLQGQILKCYRENTSQTLSCSRIASLYLQCVNDAKQNKMRTGG
;
A
#
# COMPACT_ATOMS: atom_id res chain seq x y z
N MET A 1 58.14 -88.93 17.10
CA MET A 1 57.74 -87.70 16.40
C MET A 1 56.65 -86.90 17.11
N GLY A 2 55.85 -87.47 18.03
CA GLY A 2 54.70 -86.76 18.64
C GLY A 2 54.98 -85.74 19.75
N VAL A 3 56.07 -85.88 20.54
CA VAL A 3 56.29 -85.05 21.74
C VAL A 3 56.63 -83.58 21.42
N LEU A 4 57.35 -83.34 20.32
CA LEU A 4 57.72 -81.97 19.87
C LEU A 4 56.53 -81.19 19.31
N ASP A 5 55.54 -81.87 18.73
CA ASP A 5 54.34 -81.22 18.20
C ASP A 5 53.35 -80.89 19.33
N GLU A 6 53.30 -81.71 20.38
CA GLU A 6 52.49 -81.49 21.58
C GLU A 6 53.00 -80.29 22.40
N GLU A 7 54.33 -80.17 22.58
CA GLU A 7 54.96 -79.05 23.27
C GLU A 7 54.79 -77.72 22.49
N LYS A 8 54.89 -77.76 21.15
CA LYS A 8 54.60 -76.60 20.29
C LYS A 8 53.13 -76.19 20.36
N ALA A 9 52.20 -77.14 20.35
CA ALA A 9 50.77 -76.86 20.49
C ALA A 9 50.45 -76.23 21.85
N GLN A 10 51.11 -76.71 22.91
CA GLN A 10 50.95 -76.18 24.26
C GLN A 10 51.49 -74.75 24.39
N VAL A 11 52.68 -74.46 23.84
CA VAL A 11 53.25 -73.09 23.82
C VAL A 11 52.37 -72.14 23.01
N LYS A 12 51.84 -72.59 21.87
CA LYS A 12 50.94 -71.79 21.04
C LYS A 12 49.64 -71.46 21.78
N ALA A 13 49.00 -72.44 22.42
CA ALA A 13 47.79 -72.22 23.21
C ALA A 13 48.06 -71.27 24.39
N GLN A 14 49.21 -71.37 25.04
CA GLN A 14 49.59 -70.49 26.14
C GLN A 14 49.84 -69.04 25.67
N ALA A 15 50.42 -68.87 24.48
CA ALA A 15 50.57 -67.57 23.85
C ALA A 15 49.22 -66.96 23.45
N GLU A 16 48.30 -67.77 22.90
CA GLU A 16 46.93 -67.34 22.54
C GLU A 16 46.15 -66.85 23.77
N VAL A 17 46.22 -67.54 24.91
CA VAL A 17 45.58 -67.11 26.15
C VAL A 17 46.18 -65.80 26.68
N ARG A 18 47.50 -65.63 26.64
CA ARG A 18 48.16 -64.38 27.05
C ARG A 18 47.77 -63.20 26.15
N ILE A 19 47.67 -63.44 24.84
CA ILE A 19 47.20 -62.42 23.89
C ILE A 19 45.74 -62.05 24.18
N GLN A 20 44.87 -63.04 24.45
CA GLN A 20 43.47 -62.79 24.79
C GLN A 20 43.32 -61.99 26.09
N ASP A 21 44.10 -62.29 27.14
CA ASP A 21 44.08 -61.54 28.40
C ASP A 21 44.54 -60.08 28.21
N GLU A 22 45.63 -59.87 27.46
CA GLU A 22 46.16 -58.53 27.21
C GLU A 22 45.20 -57.70 26.34
N VAL A 23 44.59 -58.30 25.31
CA VAL A 23 43.55 -57.65 24.50
C VAL A 23 42.33 -57.31 25.35
N GLY A 24 41.91 -58.21 26.25
CA GLY A 24 40.81 -57.94 27.18
C GLY A 24 41.09 -56.74 28.08
N ARG A 25 42.29 -56.68 28.66
CA ARG A 25 42.73 -55.54 29.49
C ARG A 25 42.74 -54.23 28.72
N ILE A 26 43.30 -54.21 27.51
CA ILE A 26 43.35 -53.01 26.67
C ILE A 26 41.94 -52.54 26.33
N LEU A 27 41.04 -53.45 25.93
CA LEU A 27 39.65 -53.12 25.60
C LEU A 27 38.90 -52.52 26.80
N ASP A 28 39.12 -53.02 28.01
CA ASP A 28 38.47 -52.48 29.20
C ASP A 28 38.99 -51.07 29.55
N VAL A 29 40.29 -50.83 29.41
CA VAL A 29 40.88 -49.50 29.59
C VAL A 29 40.36 -48.51 28.54
N GLU A 30 40.32 -48.91 27.26
CA GLU A 30 39.80 -48.07 26.17
C GLU A 30 38.30 -47.76 26.34
N ARG A 31 37.51 -48.75 26.78
CA ARG A 31 36.08 -48.56 27.08
C ARG A 31 35.90 -47.59 28.25
N ALA A 32 36.66 -47.74 29.32
CA ALA A 32 36.57 -46.85 30.48
C ALA A 32 36.94 -45.40 30.10
N ALA A 33 38.03 -45.21 29.34
CA ALA A 33 38.45 -43.91 28.84
C ALA A 33 37.41 -43.29 27.89
N SER A 34 36.83 -44.09 26.99
CA SER A 34 35.77 -43.65 26.08
C SER A 34 34.50 -43.26 26.84
N GLN A 35 34.09 -44.06 27.83
CA GLN A 35 32.94 -43.76 28.67
C GLN A 35 33.13 -42.47 29.48
N GLU A 36 34.33 -42.24 30.01
CA GLU A 36 34.64 -41.00 30.72
C GLU A 36 34.60 -39.79 29.79
N SER A 37 35.18 -39.91 28.59
CA SER A 37 35.13 -38.87 27.55
C SER A 37 33.69 -38.51 27.18
N ILE A 38 32.84 -39.51 26.92
CA ILE A 38 31.42 -39.31 26.60
C ILE A 38 30.69 -38.66 27.77
N LYS A 39 30.90 -39.11 29.01
CA LYS A 39 30.26 -38.49 30.20
C LYS A 39 30.61 -37.01 30.32
N ARG A 40 31.87 -36.63 30.07
CA ARG A 40 32.31 -35.23 30.08
C ARG A 40 31.66 -34.43 28.95
N ALA A 41 31.59 -34.99 27.74
CA ALA A 41 30.93 -34.34 26.60
C ALA A 41 29.44 -34.09 26.86
N VAL A 42 28.72 -35.09 27.36
CA VAL A 42 27.29 -35.00 27.70
C VAL A 42 27.04 -33.95 28.80
N LEU A 43 27.88 -33.92 29.84
CA LEU A 43 27.74 -32.90 30.89
C LEU A 43 27.93 -31.49 30.34
N LYS A 44 28.94 -31.29 29.49
CA LYS A 44 29.20 -29.99 28.85
C LYS A 44 28.02 -29.57 27.96
N GLU A 45 27.51 -30.48 27.14
CA GLU A 45 26.37 -30.21 26.26
C GLU A 45 25.10 -29.87 27.04
N ARG A 46 24.85 -30.57 28.15
CA ARG A 46 23.72 -30.27 29.03
C ARG A 46 23.80 -28.86 29.61
N ILE A 47 24.98 -28.45 30.10
CA ILE A 47 25.19 -27.11 30.64
C ILE A 47 24.98 -26.05 29.55
N THR A 48 25.49 -26.27 28.34
CA THR A 48 25.29 -25.33 27.23
C THR A 48 23.83 -25.24 26.81
N ALA A 49 23.12 -26.37 26.75
CA ALA A 49 21.71 -26.40 26.40
C ALA A 49 20.84 -25.69 27.47
N GLU A 50 21.16 -25.84 28.75
CA GLU A 50 20.48 -25.13 29.84
C GLU A 50 20.75 -23.61 29.79
N ASP A 51 21.99 -23.19 29.52
CA ASP A 51 22.35 -21.76 29.33
C ASP A 51 21.64 -21.15 28.13
N GLU A 52 21.66 -21.84 26.97
CA GLU A 52 20.96 -21.40 25.76
C GLU A 52 19.46 -21.28 25.99
N ARG A 53 18.84 -22.24 26.69
CA ARG A 53 17.43 -22.20 27.05
C ARG A 53 17.09 -21.00 27.93
N LEU A 54 17.93 -20.71 28.93
CA LEU A 54 17.71 -19.56 29.82
C LEU A 54 17.83 -18.24 29.05
N ARG A 55 18.84 -18.12 28.18
CA ARG A 55 19.00 -16.95 27.30
C ARG A 55 17.80 -16.78 26.37
N ALA A 56 17.33 -17.86 25.76
CA ALA A 56 16.15 -17.81 24.89
C ALA A 56 14.91 -17.33 25.64
N GLN A 57 14.71 -17.77 26.90
CA GLN A 57 13.60 -17.29 27.74
C GLN A 57 13.72 -15.80 28.08
N LEU A 58 14.92 -15.33 28.40
CA LEU A 58 15.17 -13.91 28.67
C LEU A 58 14.88 -13.05 27.43
N TYR A 59 15.34 -13.47 26.25
CA TYR A 59 15.06 -12.75 25.01
C TYR A 59 13.57 -12.79 24.66
N ALA A 60 12.89 -13.92 24.84
CA ALA A 60 11.45 -14.01 24.60
C ALA A 60 10.66 -13.02 25.48
N HIS A 61 11.03 -12.90 26.76
CA HIS A 61 10.42 -11.92 27.65
C HIS A 61 10.70 -10.48 27.22
N GLN A 62 11.95 -10.16 26.84
CA GLN A 62 12.31 -8.83 26.36
C GLN A 62 11.56 -8.46 25.07
N LEU A 63 11.39 -9.42 24.16
CA LEU A 63 10.63 -9.22 22.92
C LEU A 63 9.15 -8.98 23.21
N ASP A 64 8.52 -9.75 24.10
CA ASP A 64 7.10 -9.54 24.46
C ASP A 64 6.87 -8.14 25.05
N GLU A 65 7.75 -7.67 25.93
CA GLU A 65 7.66 -6.31 26.49
C GLU A 65 7.84 -5.23 25.40
N LYS A 66 8.75 -5.44 24.45
CA LYS A 66 8.94 -4.52 23.31
C LYS A 66 7.75 -4.52 22.36
N ASP A 67 7.18 -5.68 22.08
CA ASP A 67 5.99 -5.83 21.24
C ASP A 67 4.77 -5.16 21.88
N ARG A 68 4.60 -5.28 23.20
CA ARG A 68 3.55 -4.57 23.93
C ARG A 68 3.69 -3.05 23.81
N GLU A 69 4.90 -2.54 23.96
CA GLU A 69 5.16 -1.10 23.83
C GLU A 69 4.91 -0.61 22.40
N LEU A 70 5.38 -1.36 21.39
CA LEU A 70 5.11 -1.06 19.98
C LEU A 70 3.61 -1.06 19.67
N ARG A 71 2.85 -2.02 20.18
CA ARG A 71 1.39 -2.08 19.99
C ARG A 71 0.67 -0.88 20.59
N LYS A 72 1.10 -0.38 21.74
CA LYS A 72 0.53 0.85 22.34
C LYS A 72 0.79 2.06 21.45
N GLN A 73 2.01 2.20 20.94
CA GLN A 73 2.37 3.28 20.03
C GLN A 73 1.61 3.19 18.71
N GLU A 74 1.51 2.00 18.13
CA GLU A 74 0.74 1.74 16.92
C GLU A 74 -0.72 2.15 17.09
N ALA A 75 -1.37 1.73 18.19
CA ALA A 75 -2.75 2.10 18.49
C ALA A 75 -2.91 3.62 18.62
N PHE A 76 -2.01 4.28 19.35
CA PHE A 76 -2.02 5.73 19.51
C PHE A 76 -1.89 6.47 18.17
N TYR A 77 -0.88 6.14 17.37
CA TYR A 77 -0.67 6.80 16.08
C TYR A 77 -1.79 6.51 15.08
N ARG A 78 -2.32 5.28 15.08
CA ARG A 78 -3.46 4.91 14.25
C ARG A 78 -4.70 5.75 14.60
N GLU A 79 -4.96 5.99 15.87
CA GLU A 79 -6.07 6.85 16.30
C GLU A 79 -5.85 8.31 15.87
N GLN A 80 -4.63 8.83 15.99
CA GLN A 80 -4.31 10.20 15.55
C GLN A 80 -4.51 10.36 14.04
N VAL A 81 -4.04 9.40 13.24
CA VAL A 81 -4.24 9.38 11.79
C VAL A 81 -5.73 9.33 11.45
N ALA A 82 -6.50 8.43 12.07
CA ALA A 82 -7.94 8.33 11.83
C ALA A 82 -8.67 9.65 12.13
N LYS A 83 -8.34 10.34 13.24
CA LYS A 83 -8.91 11.66 13.57
C LYS A 83 -8.54 12.73 12.54
N LEU A 84 -7.29 12.72 12.06
CA LEU A 84 -6.83 13.66 11.02
C LEU A 84 -7.56 13.41 9.69
N GLU A 85 -7.70 12.15 9.29
CA GLU A 85 -8.42 11.74 8.09
C GLU A 85 -9.90 12.13 8.16
N GLU A 86 -10.57 11.88 9.29
CA GLU A 86 -11.96 12.26 9.51
C GLU A 86 -12.13 13.79 9.42
N ARG A 87 -11.27 14.55 10.10
CA ARG A 87 -11.31 16.02 10.05
C ARG A 87 -11.08 16.55 8.64
N SER A 88 -10.12 15.97 7.92
CA SER A 88 -9.81 16.33 6.53
C SER A 88 -10.99 16.06 5.61
N ALA A 89 -11.60 14.86 5.70
CA ALA A 89 -12.76 14.48 4.92
C ALA A 89 -13.97 15.40 5.18
N LYS A 90 -14.23 15.73 6.45
CA LYS A 90 -15.29 16.67 6.83
C LYS A 90 -15.04 18.06 6.27
N PHE A 91 -13.80 18.56 6.36
CA PHE A 91 -13.42 19.86 5.83
C PHE A 91 -13.58 19.91 4.31
N TYR A 92 -13.09 18.89 3.60
CA TYR A 92 -13.22 18.78 2.15
C TYR A 92 -14.70 18.76 1.73
N ARG A 93 -15.53 17.93 2.37
CA ARG A 93 -16.97 17.83 2.07
C ARG A 93 -17.66 19.19 2.20
N VAL A 94 -17.52 19.84 3.35
CA VAL A 94 -18.17 21.15 3.60
C VAL A 94 -17.66 22.22 2.65
N THR A 95 -16.36 22.21 2.33
CA THR A 95 -15.77 23.19 1.41
C THR A 95 -16.33 23.01 0.00
N THR A 96 -16.36 21.77 -0.49
CA THR A 96 -16.90 21.43 -1.82
C THR A 96 -18.41 21.73 -1.90
N GLU A 97 -19.19 21.38 -0.88
CA GLU A 97 -20.63 21.70 -0.80
C GLU A 97 -20.87 23.22 -0.83
N ASN A 98 -20.13 23.98 -0.03
CA ASN A 98 -20.26 25.44 -0.01
C ASN A 98 -19.84 26.08 -1.33
N TYR A 99 -18.77 25.58 -1.95
CA TYR A 99 -18.32 26.06 -3.26
C TYR A 99 -19.38 25.84 -4.33
N HIS A 100 -19.92 24.63 -4.45
CA HIS A 100 -20.96 24.33 -5.42
C HIS A 100 -22.22 25.14 -5.18
N LYS A 101 -22.65 25.26 -3.91
CA LYS A 101 -23.80 26.09 -3.56
C LYS A 101 -23.59 27.55 -3.97
N ALA A 102 -22.43 28.12 -3.68
CA ALA A 102 -22.10 29.49 -4.09
C ALA A 102 -22.06 29.64 -5.62
N ALA A 103 -21.49 28.66 -6.33
CA ALA A 103 -21.47 28.65 -7.79
C ALA A 103 -22.88 28.57 -8.39
N ASP A 104 -23.76 27.75 -7.81
CA ASP A 104 -25.16 27.62 -8.24
C ASP A 104 -25.96 28.89 -7.96
N GLU A 105 -25.78 29.51 -6.79
CA GLU A 105 -26.41 30.79 -6.46
C GLU A 105 -25.96 31.91 -7.39
N LEU A 106 -24.67 31.96 -7.75
CA LEU A 106 -24.15 32.89 -8.75
C LEU A 106 -24.77 32.58 -10.12
N ASN A 107 -24.72 31.33 -10.57
CA ASN A 107 -25.32 30.93 -11.84
C ASN A 107 -26.80 31.28 -11.91
N ALA A 108 -27.58 31.07 -10.85
CA ALA A 108 -29.00 31.42 -10.80
C ALA A 108 -29.24 32.94 -10.90
N LYS A 109 -28.38 33.76 -10.28
CA LYS A 109 -28.46 35.23 -10.36
C LYS A 109 -28.03 35.76 -11.73
N PHE A 110 -26.97 35.19 -12.31
CA PHE A 110 -26.31 35.70 -13.52
C PHE A 110 -26.80 35.05 -14.83
N ARG A 111 -27.46 33.88 -14.81
CA ARG A 111 -28.18 33.32 -15.96
C ARG A 111 -29.28 34.24 -16.51
N ARG A 112 -29.66 35.29 -15.77
CA ARG A 112 -30.64 36.29 -16.21
C ARG A 112 -30.20 37.09 -17.44
N TYR A 113 -28.92 37.12 -17.77
CA TYR A 113 -28.44 37.75 -19.01
C TYR A 113 -28.34 36.74 -20.16
N GLU A 114 -29.43 36.03 -20.45
CA GLU A 114 -29.66 35.64 -21.84
C GLU A 114 -29.88 36.94 -22.62
N ILE A 115 -28.81 37.49 -23.20
CA ILE A 115 -28.91 38.59 -24.16
C ILE A 115 -29.66 38.02 -25.35
N LYS A 116 -30.99 38.15 -25.35
CA LYS A 116 -31.80 37.82 -26.52
C LYS A 116 -31.47 38.85 -27.60
N PRO A 117 -30.86 38.45 -28.72
CA PRO A 117 -30.53 39.39 -29.77
C PRO A 117 -31.82 40.02 -30.29
N VAL A 118 -31.90 41.34 -30.24
CA VAL A 118 -33.08 42.06 -30.73
C VAL A 118 -33.11 41.93 -32.24
N CYS A 119 -34.30 41.61 -32.80
CA CYS A 119 -34.51 41.43 -34.24
C CYS A 119 -33.76 40.22 -34.85
N ALA A 120 -33.38 39.21 -34.05
CA ALA A 120 -32.60 38.06 -34.51
C ALA A 120 -33.20 37.32 -35.71
N ASP A 121 -34.53 37.12 -35.72
CA ASP A 121 -35.20 36.44 -36.82
C ASP A 121 -35.17 37.25 -38.11
N LEU A 122 -35.36 38.57 -38.02
CA LEU A 122 -35.25 39.48 -39.16
C LEU A 122 -33.80 39.58 -39.65
N GLN A 123 -32.83 39.56 -38.73
CA GLN A 123 -31.41 39.49 -39.06
C GLN A 123 -31.07 38.20 -39.82
N GLY A 124 -31.63 37.06 -39.41
CA GLY A 124 -31.48 35.80 -40.14
C GLY A 124 -32.09 35.87 -41.54
N GLN A 125 -33.31 36.39 -41.65
CA GLN A 125 -34.04 36.51 -42.92
C GLN A 125 -33.36 37.45 -43.92
N ILE A 126 -32.86 38.62 -43.48
CA ILE A 126 -32.17 39.57 -44.37
C ILE A 126 -30.83 39.02 -44.84
N LEU A 127 -30.07 38.37 -43.95
CA LEU A 127 -28.80 37.74 -44.31
C LEU A 127 -28.99 36.58 -45.28
N LYS A 128 -30.07 35.80 -45.12
CA LYS A 128 -30.44 34.76 -46.07
C LYS A 128 -30.81 35.36 -47.43
N CYS A 129 -31.66 36.38 -47.45
CA CYS A 129 -32.11 37.02 -48.69
C CYS A 129 -30.94 37.59 -49.50
N TYR A 130 -29.99 38.30 -48.87
CA TYR A 130 -28.82 38.84 -49.59
C TYR A 130 -27.90 37.75 -50.12
N ARG A 131 -27.80 36.61 -49.42
CA ARG A 131 -27.01 35.45 -49.90
C ARG A 131 -27.63 34.83 -51.15
N GLU A 132 -28.95 34.77 -51.20
CA GLU A 132 -29.71 34.20 -52.32
C GLU A 132 -29.87 35.19 -53.50
N ASN A 133 -29.72 36.51 -53.26
CA ASN A 133 -29.95 37.57 -54.24
C ASN A 133 -28.74 38.52 -54.37
N THR A 134 -27.53 37.98 -54.57
CA THR A 134 -26.28 38.75 -54.57
C THR A 134 -26.19 39.83 -55.65
N SER A 135 -26.78 39.62 -56.83
CA SER A 135 -26.83 40.62 -57.92
C SER A 135 -28.13 41.45 -57.92
N GLN A 136 -29.09 41.12 -57.06
CA GLN A 136 -30.43 41.73 -57.02
C GLN A 136 -30.81 42.07 -55.57
N THR A 137 -29.90 42.74 -54.86
CA THR A 137 -30.06 43.05 -53.42
C THR A 137 -31.29 43.90 -53.12
N LEU A 138 -31.77 44.68 -54.08
CA LEU A 138 -33.00 45.48 -53.96
C LEU A 138 -34.27 44.64 -53.80
N SER A 139 -34.26 43.36 -54.21
CA SER A 139 -35.36 42.42 -53.95
C SER A 139 -35.55 42.14 -52.45
N CYS A 140 -34.50 42.34 -51.65
CA CYS A 140 -34.53 42.20 -50.19
C CYS A 140 -34.98 43.48 -49.46
N SER A 141 -35.28 44.56 -50.18
CA SER A 141 -35.61 45.88 -49.63
C SER A 141 -36.71 45.83 -48.57
N ARG A 142 -37.78 45.06 -48.80
CA ARG A 142 -38.87 44.89 -47.83
C ARG A 142 -38.40 44.33 -46.50
N ILE A 143 -37.56 43.28 -46.52
CA ILE A 143 -37.02 42.65 -45.31
C ILE A 143 -36.01 43.58 -44.64
N ALA A 144 -35.23 44.32 -45.43
CA ALA A 144 -34.30 45.33 -44.93
C ALA A 144 -35.00 46.47 -44.18
N SER A 145 -36.11 46.98 -44.72
CA SER A 145 -36.94 47.98 -44.06
C SER A 145 -37.53 47.48 -42.74
N LEU A 146 -38.03 46.24 -42.72
CA LEU A 146 -38.58 45.62 -41.49
C LEU A 146 -37.50 45.42 -40.42
N TYR A 147 -36.31 44.96 -40.80
CA TYR A 147 -35.19 44.83 -39.88
C TYR A 147 -34.77 46.20 -39.31
N LEU A 148 -34.66 47.22 -40.15
CA LEU A 148 -34.28 48.57 -39.73
C LEU A 148 -35.32 49.17 -38.78
N GLN A 149 -36.61 48.99 -39.07
CA GLN A 149 -37.71 49.41 -38.20
C GLN A 149 -37.60 48.74 -36.82
N CYS A 150 -37.45 47.42 -36.78
CA CYS A 150 -37.30 46.67 -35.53
C CYS A 150 -36.10 47.18 -34.70
N VAL A 151 -34.95 47.45 -35.33
CA VAL A 151 -33.76 47.98 -34.64
C VAL A 151 -34.01 49.39 -34.10
N ASN A 152 -34.68 50.24 -34.86
CA ASN A 152 -34.99 51.61 -34.43
C ASN A 152 -36.01 51.64 -33.30
N ASP A 153 -37.05 50.82 -33.36
CA ASP A 153 -38.04 50.68 -32.31
C ASP A 153 -37.40 50.16 -31.02
N ALA A 154 -36.48 49.20 -31.13
CA ALA A 154 -35.71 48.69 -30.01
C ALA A 154 -34.79 49.76 -29.39
N LYS A 155 -34.13 50.59 -30.22
CA LYS A 155 -33.31 51.72 -29.75
C LYS A 155 -34.16 52.76 -29.01
N GLN A 156 -35.31 53.13 -29.59
CA GLN A 156 -36.22 54.10 -28.97
C GLN A 156 -36.82 53.57 -27.66
N ASN A 157 -37.21 52.30 -27.62
CA ASN A 157 -37.73 51.67 -26.40
C ASN A 157 -36.67 51.63 -25.29
N LYS A 158 -35.40 51.28 -25.60
CA LYS A 158 -34.30 51.35 -24.64
C LYS A 158 -34.04 52.75 -24.09
N MET A 159 -34.20 53.80 -24.90
CA MET A 159 -34.05 55.19 -24.46
C MET A 159 -35.21 55.67 -23.58
N ARG A 160 -36.43 55.16 -23.79
CA ARG A 160 -37.63 55.55 -23.01
C ARG A 160 -37.73 54.85 -21.66
N THR A 161 -37.21 53.64 -21.54
CA THR A 161 -37.33 52.84 -20.31
C THR A 161 -36.22 53.07 -19.29
N GLY A 162 -35.32 54.05 -19.51
CA GLY A 162 -34.31 54.50 -18.54
C GLY A 162 -33.67 53.36 -17.75
N GLY A 163 -32.76 52.62 -18.38
CA GLY A 163 -31.89 51.68 -17.68
C GLY A 163 -30.98 52.40 -16.68
#